data_AF-A0A7C4QMT0-F1
#
_entry.id   AF-A0A7C4QMT0-F1
#
_cell.length_a   1.000
_cell.length_b   1.000
_cell.length_c   1.000
_cell.angle_alpha   90.00
_cell.angle_beta   90.00
_cell.angle_gamma   90.00
#
_symmetry.space_group_name_H-M   'P 1'
#
loop_
_entity.id
_entity.type
_entity.pdbx_description
1 polymer ?
#
loop_
_entity_poly.entity_id
_entity_poly.type
_entity_poly.pdbx_seq_one_letter_code
_entity_poly.pdbx_strand_id
1 'polypeptide(L)'
;MNTPTTPAAAQRTHWLTWLFAALVLIPTILGFGNKFLDLVLVIQGDEEGAFAATPIVNYLFATAGFFCLLLWSAAQGAFHDLDRPSREMFENEQRLDAHENVQPAASAESHA
;
A
#
# COMPACT_ATOMS: atom_id res chain seq x y z
N MET A 1 41.42 -4.72 -10.77
CA MET A 1 40.71 -6.01 -10.94
C MET A 1 39.84 -6.17 -9.72
N ASN A 2 38.62 -5.64 -9.76
CA ASN A 2 37.79 -5.46 -8.57
C ASN A 2 36.65 -6.47 -8.64
N THR A 3 36.59 -7.38 -7.68
CA THR A 3 35.57 -8.42 -7.57
C THR A 3 34.22 -7.80 -7.20
N PRO A 4 33.12 -8.08 -7.94
CA PRO A 4 31.79 -7.69 -7.47
C PRO A 4 31.41 -8.55 -6.25
N THR A 5 31.22 -7.89 -5.11
CA THR A 5 30.68 -8.49 -3.88
C THR A 5 29.21 -8.85 -4.07
N THR A 6 28.87 -10.13 -3.87
CA THR A 6 27.51 -10.67 -3.95
C THR A 6 26.59 -10.06 -2.88
N PRO A 7 25.42 -9.48 -3.22
CA PRO A 7 24.45 -9.03 -2.21
C PRO A 7 23.57 -10.21 -1.77
N ALA A 8 24.11 -11.15 -1.01
CA ALA A 8 23.37 -12.28 -0.43
C ALA A 8 22.79 -11.93 0.95
N ALA A 9 21.93 -10.92 1.05
CA ALA A 9 21.29 -10.57 2.33
C ALA A 9 19.85 -9.98 2.24
N ALA A 10 19.26 -9.85 1.05
CA ALA A 10 17.96 -9.17 0.92
C ALA A 10 16.72 -10.04 1.26
N GLN A 11 16.78 -11.37 1.10
CA GLN A 11 15.59 -12.23 1.22
C GLN A 11 15.20 -12.61 2.66
N ARG A 12 16.14 -12.64 3.61
CA ARG A 12 15.89 -13.15 4.98
C ARG A 12 15.13 -12.15 5.86
N THR A 13 15.12 -10.86 5.50
CA THR A 13 14.54 -9.78 6.31
C THR A 13 13.02 -9.71 6.20
N HIS A 14 12.43 -10.07 5.05
CA HIS A 14 11.00 -9.91 4.81
C HIS A 14 10.13 -10.80 5.71
N TRP A 15 10.52 -12.06 5.94
CA TRP A 15 9.76 -12.98 6.80
C TRP A 15 9.77 -12.53 8.27
N LEU A 16 10.87 -11.96 8.76
CA LEU A 16 10.97 -11.48 10.13
C LEU A 16 10.06 -10.27 10.38
N THR A 17 9.94 -9.37 9.41
CA THR A 17 9.01 -8.25 9.45
C THR A 17 7.57 -8.74 9.50
N TRP A 18 7.19 -9.73 8.67
CA TRP A 18 5.86 -10.33 8.72
C TRP A 18 5.55 -11.02 10.05
N LEU A 19 6.54 -11.73 10.59
CA LEU A 19 6.42 -12.37 11.90
C LEU A 19 6.19 -11.34 13.01
N PHE A 20 6.99 -10.27 13.03
CA PHE A 20 6.87 -9.21 14.03
C PHE A 20 5.55 -8.44 13.88
N ALA A 21 5.15 -8.15 12.65
CA ALA A 21 3.86 -7.56 12.34
C ALA A 21 2.70 -8.43 12.87
N ALA A 22 2.71 -9.74 12.61
CA ALA A 22 1.70 -10.66 13.13
C ALA A 22 1.71 -10.73 14.67
N LEU A 23 2.90 -10.77 15.28
CA LEU A 23 3.07 -10.85 16.73
C LEU A 23 2.54 -9.62 17.46
N VAL A 24 2.59 -8.44 16.85
CA VAL A 24 2.02 -7.20 17.40
C VAL A 24 0.54 -7.07 17.05
N LEU A 25 0.18 -7.36 15.80
CA LEU A 25 -1.14 -7.09 15.27
C LEU A 25 -2.21 -8.02 15.85
N ILE A 26 -1.94 -9.32 15.95
CA ILE A 26 -2.90 -10.31 16.46
C ILE A 26 -3.35 -9.98 17.90
N PRO A 27 -2.46 -9.80 18.89
CA PRO A 27 -2.90 -9.49 20.25
C PRO A 27 -3.57 -8.11 20.34
N THR A 28 -3.20 -7.16 19.49
CA THR A 28 -3.83 -5.83 19.43
C THR A 28 -5.28 -5.93 18.96
N ILE A 29 -5.55 -6.66 17.88
CA ILE A 29 -6.91 -6.89 17.36
C ILE A 29 -7.75 -7.63 18.41
N LEU A 30 -7.20 -8.67 19.04
CA LEU A 30 -7.92 -9.44 20.06
C LEU A 30 -8.23 -8.61 21.31
N GLY A 31 -7.26 -7.85 21.81
CA GLY A 31 -7.42 -6.99 22.98
C GLY A 31 -8.42 -5.86 22.73
N PHE A 32 -8.31 -5.20 21.57
CA PHE A 32 -9.27 -4.19 21.15
C PHE A 32 -10.66 -4.77 20.96
N GLY A 33 -10.80 -5.90 20.25
CA GLY A 33 -12.07 -6.56 19.99
C GLY A 33 -12.81 -6.93 21.28
N ASN A 34 -12.13 -7.52 22.27
CA ASN A 34 -12.72 -7.83 23.56
C ASN A 34 -13.21 -6.57 24.29
N LYS A 35 -12.38 -5.53 24.38
CA LYS A 35 -12.76 -4.27 25.03
C LYS A 35 -13.89 -3.54 24.31
N PHE A 36 -13.91 -3.64 23.00
CA PHE A 36 -14.97 -3.07 22.19
C PHE A 36 -16.30 -3.79 22.40
N LEU A 37 -16.29 -5.13 22.47
CA LEU A 37 -17.49 -5.91 22.80
C LEU A 37 -18.00 -5.60 24.21
N ASP A 38 -17.11 -5.49 25.20
CA ASP A 38 -17.47 -5.04 26.56
C ASP A 38 -18.18 -3.69 26.51
N LEU A 39 -17.62 -2.74 25.75
CA LEU A 39 -18.19 -1.40 25.58
C LEU A 39 -19.59 -1.46 24.94
N VAL A 40 -19.75 -2.22 23.86
CA VAL A 40 -21.06 -2.38 23.19
C VAL A 40 -22.08 -3.00 24.13
N LEU A 41 -21.72 -4.02 24.90
CA LEU A 41 -22.60 -4.66 25.88
C LEU A 41 -23.05 -3.69 26.98
N VAL A 42 -22.13 -2.86 27.49
CA VAL A 42 -22.45 -1.84 28.50
C VAL A 42 -23.41 -0.80 27.94
N ILE A 43 -23.14 -0.30 26.73
CA ILE A 43 -23.91 0.78 26.10
C ILE A 43 -25.30 0.29 25.66
N GLN A 44 -25.46 -0.98 25.26
CA GLN A 44 -26.77 -1.55 24.93
C GLN A 44 -27.74 -1.62 26.11
N GLY A 45 -27.24 -1.57 27.35
CA GLY A 45 -28.07 -1.53 28.57
C GLY A 45 -28.65 -0.14 28.88
N ASP A 46 -28.29 0.89 28.10
CA ASP A 46 -28.72 2.27 28.26
C ASP A 46 -29.60 2.70 27.08
N GLU A 47 -30.76 3.32 27.33
CA GLU A 47 -31.74 3.67 26.29
C GLU A 47 -31.18 4.69 25.28
N GLU A 48 -30.23 5.53 25.69
CA GLU A 48 -29.53 6.49 24.81
C GLU A 48 -28.30 5.88 24.13
N GLY A 49 -27.84 4.73 24.60
CA GLY A 49 -26.59 4.13 24.18
C GLY A 49 -26.58 3.62 22.74
N ALA A 50 -27.71 3.12 22.24
CA ALA A 50 -27.82 2.64 20.86
C ALA A 50 -27.54 3.75 19.82
N PHE A 51 -27.90 5.00 20.15
CA PHE A 51 -27.65 6.16 19.29
C PHE A 51 -26.14 6.49 19.19
N ALA A 52 -25.39 6.29 20.27
CA ALA A 52 -23.95 6.49 20.30
C ALA A 52 -23.16 5.33 19.68
N ALA A 53 -23.63 4.09 19.86
CA ALA A 53 -22.95 2.89 19.35
C ALA A 53 -22.95 2.81 17.81
N THR A 54 -24.05 3.22 17.18
CA THR A 54 -24.25 3.13 15.72
C THR A 54 -23.13 3.82 14.91
N PRO A 55 -22.81 5.11 15.13
CA PRO A 55 -21.72 5.77 14.41
C PRO A 55 -20.34 5.17 14.75
N ILE A 56 -20.11 4.77 16.00
CA ILE A 56 -18.82 4.17 16.42
C ILE A 56 -18.57 2.88 15.64
N VAL A 57 -19.56 1.99 15.59
CA VAL A 57 -19.50 0.73 14.84
C VAL A 57 -19.30 1.00 13.36
N ASN A 58 -20.05 1.95 12.78
CA ASN A 58 -19.94 2.29 11.37
C ASN A 58 -18.52 2.76 10.99
N TYR A 59 -17.93 3.68 11.77
CA TYR A 59 -16.59 4.16 11.50
C TYR A 59 -15.52 3.10 11.75
N LEU A 60 -15.71 2.20 12.72
CA LEU A 60 -14.82 1.06 12.93
C LEU A 60 -14.84 0.09 11.75
N PHE A 61 -16.01 -0.26 11.22
CA PHE A 61 -16.10 -1.12 10.05
C PHE A 61 -15.53 -0.47 8.80
N ALA A 62 -15.79 0.83 8.58
CA ALA A 62 -15.23 1.57 7.46
C ALA A 62 -13.69 1.61 7.53
N THR A 63 -13.13 1.96 8.69
CA THR A 63 -11.67 2.01 8.89
C THR A 63 -11.03 0.63 8.86
N ALA A 64 -11.69 -0.41 9.39
CA ALA A 64 -11.24 -1.79 9.29
C ALA A 64 -11.21 -2.27 7.82
N GLY A 65 -12.22 -1.91 7.02
CA GLY A 65 -12.24 -2.19 5.59
C GLY A 65 -11.05 -1.56 4.86
N PHE A 66 -10.79 -0.27 5.11
CA PHE A 66 -9.60 0.43 4.59
C PHE A 66 -8.30 -0.21 5.07
N PHE A 67 -8.22 -0.61 6.34
CA PHE A 67 -7.06 -1.29 6.89
C PHE A 67 -6.81 -2.63 6.20
N CYS A 68 -7.84 -3.43 5.94
CA CYS A 68 -7.74 -4.67 5.18
C CYS A 68 -7.21 -4.45 3.75
N LEU A 69 -7.72 -3.43 3.06
CA LEU A 69 -7.23 -3.05 1.73
C LEU A 69 -5.77 -2.59 1.77
N LEU A 70 -5.37 -1.86 2.82
CA LEU A 70 -3.99 -1.44 3.04
C LEU A 70 -3.08 -2.65 3.28
N LEU A 71 -3.49 -3.61 4.12
CA LEU A 71 -2.75 -4.85 4.35
C LEU A 71 -2.57 -5.65 3.07
N TRP A 72 -3.65 -5.77 2.29
CA TRP A 72 -3.62 -6.43 0.98
C TRP A 72 -2.65 -5.74 0.01
N SER A 73 -2.72 -4.42 -0.09
CA SER A 73 -1.82 -3.61 -0.93
C SER A 73 -0.36 -3.76 -0.51
N ALA A 74 -0.10 -3.72 0.80
CA ALA A 74 1.22 -3.93 1.36
C ALA A 74 1.74 -5.36 1.11
N ALA A 75 0.87 -6.37 1.22
CA ALA A 75 1.20 -7.77 0.93
C ALA A 75 1.56 -8.00 -0.54
N GLN A 76 0.93 -7.27 -1.47
CA GLN A 76 1.28 -7.29 -2.89
C GLN A 76 2.57 -6.52 -3.22
N GLY A 77 3.20 -5.87 -2.24
CA GLY A 77 4.46 -5.15 -2.45
C GLY A 77 4.28 -3.78 -3.13
N ALA A 78 3.09 -3.17 -3.04
CA ALA A 78 2.84 -1.83 -3.60
C ALA A 78 3.82 -0.76 -3.07
N PHE A 79 4.38 -0.96 -1.89
CA PHE A 79 5.35 -0.07 -1.24
C PHE A 79 6.81 -0.50 -1.43
N HIS A 80 7.08 -1.55 -2.22
CA HIS A 80 8.45 -2.07 -2.41
C HIS A 80 9.28 -1.23 -3.38
N ASP A 81 8.67 -0.70 -4.44
CA ASP A 81 9.32 0.17 -5.43
C ASP A 81 8.41 1.37 -5.72
N LEU A 82 8.55 2.40 -4.89
CA LEU A 82 7.78 3.66 -5.02
C LEU A 82 8.27 4.51 -6.19
N ASP A 83 9.51 4.31 -6.64
CA ASP A 83 10.14 5.12 -7.68
C ASP A 83 9.85 4.60 -9.09
N ARG A 84 9.42 3.34 -9.21
CA ARG A 84 9.03 2.69 -10.47
C ARG A 84 8.15 3.56 -11.38
N PRO A 85 7.00 4.10 -10.96
CA PRO A 85 6.15 4.90 -11.85
C PRO A 85 6.85 6.17 -12.35
N SER A 86 7.71 6.78 -11.54
CA SER A 86 8.48 7.97 -11.96
C SER A 86 9.55 7.60 -12.98
N ARG A 87 10.26 6.49 -12.78
CA ARG A 87 11.20 5.95 -13.77
C ARG A 87 10.52 5.62 -15.10
N GLU A 88 9.38 4.94 -15.05
CA GLU A 88 8.60 4.60 -16.25
C GLU A 88 8.16 5.85 -17.03
N MET A 89 7.86 6.95 -16.32
CA MET A 89 7.56 8.24 -16.95
C MET A 89 8.77 8.82 -17.69
N PHE A 90 9.93 8.92 -17.04
CA PHE A 90 11.14 9.45 -17.66
C PHE A 90 11.63 8.59 -18.83
N GLU A 91 11.54 7.26 -18.71
CA GLU A 91 11.87 6.34 -19.80
C GLU A 91 10.93 6.53 -21.01
N ASN A 92 9.65 6.82 -20.77
CA ASN A 92 8.70 7.15 -21.84
C ASN A 92 9.00 8.49 -22.49
N GLU A 93 9.30 9.55 -21.73
CA GLU A 93 9.68 10.87 -22.28
C GLU A 93 10.93 10.76 -23.17
N GLN A 94 11.96 10.04 -22.71
CA GLN A 94 13.16 9.79 -23.52
C GLN A 94 12.86 9.04 -24.82
N ARG A 95 11.90 8.10 -24.80
CA ARG A 95 11.46 7.41 -26.02
C ARG A 95 10.75 8.37 -26.96
N LEU A 96 9.85 9.21 -26.46
CA LEU A 96 9.14 10.20 -27.28
C LEU A 96 10.11 11.19 -27.93
N ASP A 97 11.07 11.72 -27.16
CA ASP A 97 12.11 12.63 -27.67
C ASP A 97 12.98 11.96 -28.75
N ALA A 98 13.28 10.67 -28.60
CA ALA A 98 14.03 9.91 -29.60
C ALA A 98 13.25 9.69 -30.90
N HIS A 99 11.92 9.53 -30.83
CA HIS A 99 11.06 9.42 -32.01
C HIS A 99 10.84 10.78 -32.70
N GLU A 100 10.74 11.87 -31.95
CA GLU A 100 10.58 13.23 -32.49
C GLU A 100 11.83 13.69 -33.26
N ASN A 101 13.02 13.42 -32.73
CA ASN A 101 14.29 13.79 -33.36
C ASN A 101 14.64 12.98 -34.63
N VAL A 102 13.95 11.86 -34.88
CA VAL A 102 14.13 11.04 -36.11
C VAL A 102 13.16 11.47 -37.23
N GLN A 103 12.17 12.33 -36.94
CA GLN A 103 11.18 12.82 -37.91
C GLN A 103 11.50 14.12 -38.70
N PRO A 104 12.74 14.64 -38.91
CA PRO A 104 12.92 15.87 -39.67
C PRO A 104 13.11 15.75 -41.20
N ALA A 105 13.11 14.55 -41.82
CA ALA A 105 13.45 14.44 -43.25
C ALA A 105 12.31 14.06 -44.22
N ALA A 106 11.26 13.36 -43.78
CA ALA A 106 10.27 12.78 -44.71
C ALA A 106 9.08 13.70 -45.06
N SER A 107 8.80 14.73 -44.26
CA SER A 107 7.68 15.67 -44.50
C SER A 107 8.09 16.93 -45.27
N ALA A 108 9.39 17.19 -45.45
CA ALA A 108 9.90 18.33 -46.21
C ALA A 108 9.97 18.07 -47.73
N GLU A 109 10.00 16.81 -48.19
CA GLU A 109 10.05 16.47 -49.62
C GLU A 109 8.68 16.32 -50.30
N SER A 110 7.56 16.33 -49.56
CA SER A 110 6.22 16.16 -50.16
C SER A 110 5.55 17.47 -50.62
N HIS A 111 6.20 18.62 -50.46
CA HIS A 111 5.65 19.95 -50.80
C HIS A 111 6.52 20.76 -51.78
N ALA A 112 7.50 20.14 -52.43
CA ALA A 112 8.26 20.73 -53.55
C ALA A 112 7.85 20.05 -54.88
#